data_AF-A0A7J4VBS4-F1
#
_entry.id   AF-A0A7J4VBS4-F1
#
_cell.length_a   1.000
_cell.length_b   1.000
_cell.length_c   1.000
_cell.angle_alpha   90.00
_cell.angle_beta   90.00
_cell.angle_gamma   90.00
#
_symmetry.space_group_name_H-M   'P 1'
#
loop_
_entity.id
_entity.type
_entity.pdbx_description
1 polymer ?
#
loop_
_entity_poly.entity_id
_entity_poly.type
_entity_poly.pdbx_seq_one_letter_code
_entity_poly.pdbx_strand_id
1 'polypeptide(L)' 'YRVLDEEGPDHDKQFVVGVYLDKDKIAEGKGGSKQEAQVVAAEKALKKKKAAGFGSL' A
#
# COMPACT_ATOMS: atom_id res chain seq x y z
N TYR A 1 8.12 0.67 3.17
CA TYR A 1 7.32 0.95 1.95
C TYR A 1 8.22 0.93 0.74
N ARG A 2 7.71 0.52 -0.42
CA ARG A 2 8.47 0.52 -1.68
C ARG A 2 7.56 0.89 -2.84
N VAL A 3 8.01 1.81 -3.71
CA VAL A 3 7.35 2.05 -4.99
C VAL A 3 7.57 0.82 -5.87
N LEU A 4 6.48 0.22 -6.32
CA LEU A 4 6.47 -0.97 -7.16
C LEU A 4 6.30 -0.61 -8.62
N ASP A 5 5.56 0.46 -8.89
CA ASP A 5 5.27 0.92 -10.24
C ASP A 5 4.93 2.42 -10.25
N GLU A 6 5.18 3.06 -11.39
CA GLU A 6 4.85 4.46 -11.68
C GLU A 6 4.54 4.55 -13.18
N GLU A 7 3.27 4.79 -13.50
CA GLU A 7 2.77 4.82 -14.88
C GLU A 7 1.92 6.08 -15.14
N GLY A 8 1.78 6.46 -16.41
CA GLY A 8 0.94 7.60 -16.82
C GLY A 8 1.72 8.90 -17.12
N PRO A 9 1.06 9.87 -17.78
CA PRO A 9 1.66 11.14 -18.15
C PRO A 9 1.89 12.03 -16.93
N ASP A 10 2.77 13.04 -17.04
CA ASP A 10 3.18 13.87 -15.89
C ASP A 10 2.04 14.55 -15.12
N HIS A 11 0.89 14.78 -15.76
CA HIS A 11 -0.29 15.40 -15.17
C HIS A 11 -1.33 14.38 -14.65
N ASP A 12 -1.12 13.08 -14.87
CA ASP A 12 -1.98 11.99 -14.40
C ASP A 12 -1.13 10.74 -14.11
N LYS A 13 -0.09 10.95 -13.29
CA LYS A 13 0.77 9.86 -12.84
C LYS A 13 0.03 9.01 -11.82
N GLN A 14 0.11 7.70 -12.00
CA GLN A 14 -0.38 6.69 -11.08
C GLN A 14 0.81 5.98 -10.45
N PHE A 15 0.82 5.93 -9.12
CA PHE A 15 1.86 5.27 -8.34
C PHE A 15 1.31 4.03 -7.67
N VAL A 16 2.10 2.96 -7.66
CA VAL A 16 1.81 1.75 -6.89
C VAL A 16 2.85 1.62 -5.78
N VAL A 17 2.40 1.55 -4.53
CA VAL A 17 3.27 1.43 -3.34
C VAL A 17 2.90 0.20 -2.54
N GLY A 18 3.90 -0.64 -2.23
CA GLY A 18 3.77 -1.79 -1.36
C GLY A 18 4.20 -1.52 0.09
N VAL A 19 3.46 -2.08 1.05
CA VAL A 19 3.85 -2.21 2.45
C VAL A 19 4.44 -3.59 2.67
N TYR A 20 5.61 -3.64 3.30
CA TYR A 20 6.32 -4.87 3.61
C TYR A 20 6.57 -4.93 5.11
N LEU A 21 6.43 -6.11 5.69
CA LEU A 21 7.00 -6.45 6.99
C LEU A 21 8.05 -7.51 6.72
N ASP A 22 9.29 -7.24 7.11
CA ASP A 22 10.46 -8.02 6.69
C ASP A 22 10.51 -8.19 5.16
N LYS A 23 10.39 -9.43 4.67
CA LYS A 23 10.42 -9.77 3.25
C LYS A 23 9.03 -9.92 2.64
N ASP A 24 7.99 -9.93 3.46
CA ASP A 24 6.63 -10.24 3.03
C ASP A 24 5.86 -8.97 2.65
N LYS A 25 5.33 -8.94 1.42
CA LYS A 25 4.42 -7.88 0.99
C LYS A 25 3.07 -8.08 1.67
N ILE A 26 2.75 -7.20 2.61
CA ILE A 26 1.50 -7.25 3.37
C ILE A 26 0.34 -6.76 2.52
N ALA A 27 0.50 -5.59 1.89
CA ALA A 27 -0.50 -4.98 1.03
C ALA A 27 0.13 -3.99 0.04
N GLU A 28 -0.65 -3.53 -0.93
CA GLU A 28 -0.27 -2.47 -1.86
C GLU A 28 -1.43 -1.49 -2.11
N GLY A 29 -1.08 -0.24 -2.35
CA GLY A 29 -1.99 0.85 -2.63
C GLY A 29 -1.61 1.58 -3.90
N LYS A 30 -2.63 2.19 -4.52
CA LYS A 30 -2.49 3.03 -5.71
C LYS A 30 -2.93 4.45 -5.39
N GLY A 31 -2.39 5.44 -6.07
CA GLY A 31 -2.79 6.84 -5.93
C GLY A 31 -2.08 7.75 -6.93
N GLY A 32 -2.58 8.98 -7.09
CA GLY A 32 -2.01 10.00 -7.97
C GLY A 32 -0.68 10.57 -7.47
N SER A 33 -0.29 10.21 -6.24
CA SER A 33 1.00 10.52 -5.66
C SER A 33 1.55 9.33 -4.87
N LYS A 34 2.87 9.32 -4.64
CA LYS A 34 3.53 8.32 -3.78
C LYS A 34 2.94 8.29 -2.38
N GLN A 35 2.59 9.47 -1.84
CA GLN A 35 2.06 9.61 -0.49
C GLN A 35 0.64 9.05 -0.39
N GLU A 36 -0.22 9.35 -1.37
CA GLU A 36 -1.57 8.78 -1.46
C GLU A 36 -1.52 7.25 -1.59
N ALA A 37 -0.72 6.74 -2.54
CA ALA A 37 -0.53 5.30 -2.72
C ALA A 37 -0.03 4.60 -1.45
N GLN A 38 0.85 5.27 -0.68
CA GLN A 38 1.33 4.79 0.61
C GLN A 38 0.21 4.72 1.67
N VAL A 39 -0.63 5.75 1.78
CA VAL A 39 -1.76 5.76 2.73
C VAL A 39 -2.72 4.61 2.41
N VAL A 40 -3.09 4.45 1.13
CA VAL A 40 -3.96 3.36 0.68
C VAL A 40 -3.34 1.99 0.99
N ALA A 41 -2.03 1.84 0.80
CA ALA A 41 -1.32 0.60 1.11
C ALA A 41 -1.35 0.30 2.62
N ALA A 42 -1.14 1.33 3.47
CA ALA A 42 -1.16 1.21 4.92
C ALA A 42 -2.56 0.85 5.45
N GLU A 43 -3.61 1.48 4.94
CA GLU A 43 -5.00 1.15 5.31
C GLU A 43 -5.35 -0.30 5.01
N LYS A 44 -4.97 -0.78 3.81
CA LYS A 44 -5.15 -2.18 3.42
C LYS A 44 -4.34 -3.12 4.30
N ALA A 45 -3.10 -2.77 4.64
CA ALA A 45 -2.27 -3.57 5.55
C ALA A 45 -2.89 -3.67 6.95
N LEU A 46 -3.41 -2.57 7.50
CA LEU A 46 -4.10 -2.57 8.80
C LEU A 46 -5.36 -3.42 8.78
N LYS A 47 -6.19 -3.32 7.72
CA LYS A 47 -7.38 -4.16 7.55
C LYS A 47 -7.01 -5.64 7.48
N LYS A 48 -5.97 -6.00 6.70
CA LYS A 48 -5.48 -7.38 6.60
C LYS A 48 -4.95 -7.91 7.93
N LYS A 49 -4.20 -7.09 8.69
CA LYS A 49 -3.69 -7.46 10.02
C LYS A 49 -4.82 -7.61 11.05
N LYS A 50 -5.85 -6.76 11.00
CA LYS A 50 -7.04 -6.89 11.86
C LYS A 50 -7.83 -8.17 11.56
N ALA A 51 -8.00 -8.51 10.28
CA ALA A 51 -8.67 -9.74 9.86
C ALA A 51 -7.88 -11.01 10.21
N ALA A 52 -6.55 -10.93 10.29
CA ALA A 52 -5.65 -12.06 10.54
C ALA A 52 -5.42 -12.41 12.02
N GLY A 53 -6.17 -11.83 12.97
CA GLY A 53 -6.17 -12.31 14.38
C GLY A 53 -5.48 -11.40 15.39
N PHE A 54 -5.94 -10.15 15.50
CA PHE A 54 -5.65 -9.28 16.66
C PHE A 54 -6.92 -8.79 17.36
N GLY A 55 -8.05 -9.47 17.14
CA GLY A 55 -9.36 -9.11 17.70
C GLY A 55 -10.22 -10.30 18.15
N SER A 56 -9.62 -11.47 18.31
CA SER A 56 -10.26 -12.65 18.89
C SER A 56 -9.50 -13.07 20.15
N LEU A 57 -9.62 -12.23 21.19
CA LEU A 57 -9.37 -12.57 22.59
C LEU A 57 -10.52 -11.99 23.40
#